data_AF-A0A167L343-F1
#
_entry.id   AF-A0A167L343-F1
#
_cell.length_a   1.000
_cell.length_b   1.000
_cell.length_c   1.000
_cell.angle_alpha   90.00
_cell.angle_beta   90.00
_cell.angle_gamma   90.00
#
_symmetry.space_group_name_H-M   'P 1'
#
loop_
_entity.id
_entity.type
_entity.pdbx_description
1 polymer ?
#
loop_
_entity_poly.entity_id
_entity_poly.type
_entity_poly.pdbx_seq_one_letter_code
_entity_poly.pdbx_strand_id
1 'polypeptide(L)' 'MRTKKRFIAGASCPACNKMDVMMLYKEHDVEKVECVACGHSMTQPEEAVQASTRQFEQVIGVFKPQ' A
#
# COMPACT_ATOMS: atom_id res chain seq x y z
N MET A 1 -22.23 -8.11 -6.19
CA MET A 1 -21.26 -8.27 -5.08
C MET A 1 -21.11 -6.91 -4.41
N ARG A 2 -21.57 -6.73 -3.16
CA ARG A 2 -21.48 -5.41 -2.48
C ARG A 2 -20.02 -5.13 -2.13
N THR A 3 -19.44 -4.08 -2.69
CA THR A 3 -18.10 -3.61 -2.37
C THR A 3 -18.03 -3.29 -0.87
N LYS A 4 -17.32 -4.12 -0.09
CA LYS A 4 -17.21 -3.92 1.37
C LYS A 4 -16.21 -2.81 1.63
N LYS A 5 -16.70 -1.63 1.99
CA LYS A 5 -15.88 -0.57 2.57
C LYS A 5 -15.67 -0.87 4.06
N ARG A 6 -14.44 -0.78 4.55
CA ARG A 6 -14.03 -1.06 5.94
C ARG A 6 -13.43 0.21 6.56
N PHE A 7 -13.69 0.46 7.83
CA PHE A 7 -12.97 1.50 8.58
C PHE A 7 -11.75 0.88 9.25
N ILE A 8 -10.64 1.63 9.27
CA ILE A 8 -9.40 1.21 9.94
C ILE A 8 -9.42 1.80 11.35
N ALA A 9 -9.75 0.97 12.35
CA ALA A 9 -9.72 1.37 13.74
C ALA A 9 -8.28 1.63 14.21
N GLY A 10 -8.06 2.73 14.94
CA GLY A 10 -6.76 3.15 15.44
C GLY A 10 -5.85 3.81 14.39
N ALA A 11 -6.32 3.98 13.14
CA ALA A 11 -5.55 4.71 12.14
C ALA A 11 -5.75 6.23 12.30
N SER A 12 -4.63 6.94 12.47
CA SER A 12 -4.60 8.39 12.38
C SER A 12 -4.34 8.83 10.94
N CYS A 13 -5.10 9.81 10.46
CA CYS A 13 -4.83 10.40 9.16
C CYS A 13 -3.56 11.27 9.25
N PRO A 14 -2.54 11.07 8.40
CA PRO A 14 -1.32 11.87 8.43
C PRO A 14 -1.55 13.34 8.00
N ALA A 15 -2.61 13.62 7.25
CA ALA A 15 -2.91 14.98 6.78
C ALA A 15 -3.64 15.84 7.83
N CYS A 16 -4.56 15.25 8.61
CA CYS A 16 -5.39 16.00 9.55
C CYS A 16 -5.32 15.52 11.01
N ASN A 17 -4.51 14.49 11.30
CA ASN A 17 -4.28 13.89 12.62
C ASN A 17 -5.53 13.39 13.36
N LYS A 18 -6.65 13.22 12.66
CA LYS A 18 -7.86 12.61 13.24
C LYS A 18 -7.69 11.09 13.29
N MET A 19 -8.17 10.47 14.38
CA MET A 19 -8.23 9.02 14.54
C MET A 19 -9.54 8.45 13.98
N ASP A 20 -9.51 7.20 13.54
CA ASP A 20 -10.69 6.44 13.06
C ASP A 20 -11.40 7.05 11.83
N VAL A 21 -10.68 7.86 11.05
CA VAL A 21 -11.21 8.52 9.85
C VAL A 21 -10.78 7.86 8.53
N MET A 22 -9.94 6.83 8.59
CA MET A 22 -9.42 6.15 7.41
C MET A 22 -10.36 5.01 6.98
N MET A 23 -10.76 5.04 5.72
CA MET A 23 -11.67 4.09 5.09
C MET A 23 -10.96 3.31 4.00
N LEU A 24 -10.86 1.99 4.16
CA LEU A 24 -10.31 1.06 3.18
C LEU A 24 -11.42 0.49 2.29
N TYR A 25 -11.25 0.58 0.98
CA TYR A 25 -12.16 0.00 0.01
C TYR A 25 -11.40 -0.54 -1.20
N LYS A 26 -11.99 -1.54 -1.85
CA LYS A 26 -11.40 -2.18 -3.03
C LYS A 26 -12.14 -1.72 -4.27
N GLU A 27 -11.43 -1.14 -5.23
CA GLU A 27 -11.99 -0.61 -6.48
C GLU A 27 -11.16 -1.13 -7.66
N HIS A 28 -11.80 -1.81 -8.63
CA HIS A 28 -11.11 -2.41 -9.79
C HIS A 28 -9.92 -3.32 -9.43
N ASP A 29 -10.09 -4.12 -8.37
CA ASP A 29 -9.07 -4.95 -7.74
C ASP A 29 -7.95 -4.22 -6.98
N VAL A 30 -7.95 -2.88 -6.97
CA VAL A 30 -6.97 -2.07 -6.26
C VAL A 30 -7.49 -1.67 -4.89
N GLU A 31 -6.68 -1.88 -3.84
CA GLU A 31 -6.98 -1.42 -2.49
C GLU A 31 -6.65 0.08 -2.36
N LYS A 32 -7.67 0.84 -1.95
CA LYS A 32 -7.61 2.28 -1.74
C LYS A 32 -7.97 2.60 -0.30
N VAL A 33 -7.28 3.57 0.28
CA VAL A 33 -7.55 4.10 1.61
C VAL A 33 -7.87 5.57 1.50
N GLU A 34 -9.01 6.02 2.00
CA GLU A 34 -9.44 7.42 1.95
C GLU A 34 -9.79 7.93 3.35
N CYS A 35 -9.34 9.14 3.67
CA CYS A 35 -9.73 9.84 4.88
C CYS A 35 -11.06 10.57 4.68
N VAL A 36 -12.10 10.17 5.42
CA VAL A 36 -13.43 10.80 5.32
C VAL A 36 -13.48 12.23 5.87
N ALA A 37 -12.47 12.64 6.65
CA ALA A 37 -12.47 13.94 7.30
C ALA A 37 -11.76 15.05 6.52
N CYS A 38 -10.80 14.71 5.65
CA CYS A 38 -10.08 15.68 4.82
C CYS A 38 -10.02 15.30 3.34
N GLY A 39 -10.53 14.13 2.95
CA GLY A 39 -10.50 13.65 1.57
C GLY A 39 -9.14 13.13 1.10
N HIS A 40 -8.19 12.93 2.01
CA HIS A 40 -6.88 12.41 1.64
C HIS A 40 -6.97 10.93 1.25
N SER A 41 -6.72 10.60 -0.02
CA SER A 41 -6.70 9.23 -0.53
C SER A 41 -5.27 8.74 -0.79
N MET A 42 -4.98 7.53 -0.32
CA MET A 42 -3.77 6.77 -0.60
C MET A 42 -4.16 5.50 -1.37
N THR A 43 -3.58 5.33 -2.54
CA THR A 43 -3.66 4.07 -3.29
C THR A 43 -2.40 3.30 -2.96
N GLN A 44 -2.50 2.00 -2.67
CA GLN A 44 -1.31 1.14 -2.69
C GLN A 44 -1.16 0.64 -4.14
N PRO A 45 -0.29 1.24 -4.98
CA PRO A 45 0.04 0.64 -6.26
C PRO A 45 0.83 -0.64 -5.98
N GLU A 46 0.43 -1.73 -6.63
CA GLU A 46 1.10 -3.03 -6.61
C GLU A 46 2.59 -2.93 -7.02
N GLU A 47 2.98 -1.81 -7.64
CA GLU A 47 4.36 -1.49 -8.03
C GLU A 47 5.34 -1.34 -6.85
N ALA A 48 4.86 -1.12 -5.62
CA ALA A 48 5.75 -1.07 -4.44
C ALA A 48 6.37 -2.44 -4.09
N VAL A 49 5.83 -3.55 -4.62
CA VAL A 49 6.40 -4.89 -4.40
C VAL A 49 7.50 -5.22 -5.44
N GLN A 50 7.52 -4.53 -6.59
CA GLN A 50 8.54 -4.75 -7.62
C GLN A 50 9.91 -4.12 -7.29
N ALA A 51 9.96 -3.12 -6.41
CA ALA A 51 11.20 -2.48 -6.00
C ALA A 51 12.02 -3.34 -5.02
N SER A 52 11.36 -4.16 -4.20
CA SER A 52 12.00 -4.98 -3.16
C SER A 52 12.64 -6.26 -3.73
N THR A 53 12.12 -6.79 -4.84
CA THR A 53 12.65 -8.03 -5.44
C THR A 53 13.96 -7.81 -6.21
N ARG A 54 14.25 -6.59 -6.68
CA ARG A 54 15.50 -6.29 -7.42
C ARG A 54 16.72 -6.02 -6.51
N GLN A 55 16.54 -5.94 -5.21
CA GLN A 55 17.66 -5.68 -4.27
C GLN A 55 18.40 -6.96 -3.85
N PHE A 56 17.83 -8.15 -4.11
CA PHE A 56 18.43 -9.44 -3.75
C PHE A 56 19.06 -10.20 -4.93
N GLU A 57 19.00 -9.67 -6.17
CA GLU A 57 19.62 -10.29 -7.35
C GLU A 57 21.05 -9.78 -7.59
N GLN A 58 21.84 -9.65 -6.52
CA GLN A 58 23.29 -9.45 -6.63
C GLN A 58 24.00 -10.77 -6.29
N VAL A 59 23.77 -11.77 -7.12
CA VAL A 59 24.59 -13.00 -7.14
C VAL A 59 25.94 -12.64 -7.78
N ILE A 60 26.84 -12.04 -7.01
CA ILE A 60 28.25 -11.88 -7.41
C ILE A 60 28.97 -13.18 -7.04
N GLY A 61 29.07 -14.08 -8.01
CA GLY A 61 29.76 -15.36 -7.84
C GLY A 61 30.05 -16.07 -9.16
N VAL A 62 30.48 -15.34 -10.20
CA VAL A 62 30.98 -15.96 -11.44
C VAL A 62 32.37 -16.55 -11.18
N PHE A 63 32.43 -17.81 -10.78
CA PHE A 63 33.68 -18.57 -10.68
C PHE A 63 34.03 -19.15 -12.06
N LYS A 64 35.09 -18.64 -12.69
CA LYS A 64 35.65 -19.19 -13.93
C LYS A 64 36.76 -20.20 -13.57
N PRO A 65 36.58 -21.51 -13.76
CA PRO A 65 37.68 -22.46 -13.71
C PRO A 65 38.48 -22.40 -15.02
N GLN A 66 39.81 -22.46 -14.90
CA GLN A 66 40.76 -22.58 -16.01
C GLN A 66 40.72 -24.00 -16.59
#